data_AF-A0A522ULT3-F1
#
_entry.id   AF-A0A522ULT3-F1
#
_cell.length_a   1.000
_cell.length_b   1.000
_cell.length_c   1.000
_cell.angle_alpha   90.00
_cell.angle_beta   90.00
_cell.angle_gamma   90.00
#
_symmetry.space_group_name_H-M   'P 1'
#
loop_
_entity.id
_entity.type
_entity.pdbx_description
1 polymer ?
#
loop_
_entity_poly.entity_id
_entity_poly.type
_entity_poly.pdbx_seq_one_letter_code
_entity_poly.pdbx_strand_id
1 'polypeptide(L)'
;MSVTDEILTYTASTGGTCTEKKGVYRLSIIVAERKAFLSKKKLTYTLSFRVDDENRTIRFTEMLSESGLGLSGGSTDDSPGFGFKAESYNTFATKPREGTIQEQSTLFGKQYTYAFEFSKVREEIERIALAAGYRPAYQLTPAGL
;
A
#
# COMPACT_ATOMS: atom_id res chain seq x y z
N MET A 1 -16.11 -0.69 19.01
CA MET A 1 -14.70 -0.54 18.59
C MET A 1 -14.56 0.80 17.89
N SER A 2 -13.36 1.37 17.80
CA SER A 2 -13.17 2.53 16.93
C SER A 2 -13.17 2.08 15.46
N VAL A 3 -13.50 2.99 14.53
CA VAL A 3 -13.46 2.69 13.09
C VAL A 3 -12.06 2.25 12.65
N THR A 4 -11.02 2.82 13.26
CA THR A 4 -9.63 2.42 13.07
C THR A 4 -9.41 0.96 13.52
N ASP A 5 -9.86 0.58 14.72
CA ASP A 5 -9.67 -0.78 15.24
C ASP A 5 -10.35 -1.83 14.34
N GLU A 6 -11.52 -1.51 13.79
CA GLU A 6 -12.24 -2.38 12.86
C GLU A 6 -11.47 -2.54 11.53
N ILE A 7 -10.97 -1.44 10.97
CA ILE A 7 -10.14 -1.49 9.76
C ILE A 7 -8.85 -2.28 10.02
N LEU A 8 -8.21 -2.10 11.19
CA LEU A 8 -7.01 -2.84 11.56
C LEU A 8 -7.29 -4.34 11.77
N THR A 9 -8.43 -4.69 12.34
CA THR A 9 -8.86 -6.08 12.53
C THR A 9 -9.10 -6.76 11.18
N TYR A 10 -9.82 -6.10 10.27
CA TYR A 10 -9.98 -6.58 8.90
C TYR A 10 -8.62 -6.74 8.21
N THR A 11 -7.76 -5.73 8.31
CA THR A 11 -6.41 -5.74 7.75
C THR A 11 -5.60 -6.96 8.21
N ALA A 12 -5.59 -7.26 9.51
CA ALA A 12 -4.90 -8.42 10.05
C ALA A 12 -5.42 -9.74 9.46
N SER A 13 -6.72 -9.83 9.16
CA SER A 13 -7.33 -11.03 8.55
C SER A 13 -6.88 -11.27 7.10
N THR A 14 -6.39 -10.25 6.40
CA THR A 14 -5.91 -10.36 5.01
C THR A 14 -4.49 -10.94 4.88
N GLY A 15 -3.83 -11.23 6.00
CA GLY A 15 -2.42 -11.66 6.04
C GLY A 15 -1.41 -10.54 5.72
N GLY A 16 -1.89 -9.29 5.68
CA GLY A 16 -1.06 -8.10 5.53
C GLY A 16 -0.42 -7.64 6.84
N THR A 17 0.49 -6.68 6.73
CA THR A 17 1.05 -5.94 7.87
C THR A 17 0.46 -4.54 7.92
N CYS A 18 0.31 -3.98 9.12
CA CYS A 18 -0.08 -2.59 9.29
C CYS A 18 1.00 -1.83 10.07
N THR A 19 1.29 -0.61 9.64
CA THR A 19 2.16 0.34 10.35
C THR A 19 1.43 1.67 10.48
N GLU A 20 1.71 2.40 11.55
CA GLU A 20 1.17 3.73 11.79
C GLU A 20 2.33 4.73 11.82
N LYS A 21 2.13 5.89 11.18
CA LYS A 21 3.06 7.02 11.26
C LYS A 21 2.31 8.34 11.15
N LYS A 22 2.35 9.16 12.20
CA LYS A 22 1.76 10.51 12.25
C LYS A 22 0.26 10.52 11.91
N GLY A 23 -0.50 9.56 12.42
CA GLY A 23 -1.93 9.39 12.17
C GLY A 23 -2.28 8.86 10.78
N VAL A 24 -1.28 8.37 10.01
CA VAL A 24 -1.52 7.64 8.76
C VAL A 24 -1.23 6.17 9.00
N TYR A 25 -2.24 5.35 8.75
CA TYR A 25 -2.13 3.90 8.79
C TYR A 25 -1.80 3.39 7.40
N ARG A 26 -0.86 2.44 7.32
CA ARG A 26 -0.42 1.81 6.08
C ARG A 26 -0.53 0.30 6.20
N LEU A 27 -1.51 -0.25 5.50
CA LEU A 27 -1.67 -1.67 5.22
C LEU A 27 -0.78 -2.06 4.04
N SER A 28 -0.01 -3.15 4.18
CA SER A 28 0.80 -3.73 3.11
C SER A 28 0.52 -5.23 2.97
N ILE A 29 0.16 -5.69 1.77
CA ILE A 29 -0.13 -7.08 1.44
C ILE A 29 0.76 -7.49 0.26
N ILE A 30 1.52 -8.58 0.41
CA ILE A 30 2.27 -9.16 -0.72
C ILE A 30 1.26 -9.91 -1.60
N VAL A 31 1.00 -9.40 -2.81
CA VAL A 31 0.00 -9.96 -3.73
C VAL A 31 0.61 -10.90 -4.76
N ALA A 32 1.91 -10.78 -5.01
CA ALA A 32 2.67 -11.72 -5.81
C ALA A 32 4.16 -11.67 -5.48
N GLU A 33 4.85 -12.76 -5.79
CA GLU A 33 6.31 -12.80 -5.81
C GLU A 33 6.77 -13.43 -7.14
N ARG A 34 7.89 -12.94 -7.68
CA ARG A 34 8.56 -13.59 -8.81
C ARG A 34 10.04 -13.75 -8.52
N LYS A 35 10.61 -14.85 -9.01
CA LYS A 35 12.05 -15.09 -9.00
C LYS A 35 12.64 -14.54 -10.31
N ALA A 36 13.72 -13.78 -10.20
CA ALA A 36 14.49 -13.29 -11.33
C ALA A 36 15.97 -13.58 -11.10
N PHE A 37 16.50 -14.56 -11.84
CA PHE A 37 17.88 -15.05 -11.69
C PHE A 37 18.16 -15.50 -10.23
N LEU A 38 18.89 -14.68 -9.47
CA LEU A 38 19.30 -14.90 -8.08
C LEU A 38 18.55 -14.03 -7.07
N SER A 39 17.62 -13.17 -7.54
CA SER A 39 16.86 -12.25 -6.70
C SER A 39 15.37 -12.61 -6.66
N LYS A 40 14.71 -12.23 -5.57
CA LYS A 40 13.25 -12.27 -5.45
C LYS A 40 12.72 -10.85 -5.51
N LYS A 41 11.66 -10.68 -6.30
CA LYS A 41 10.88 -9.44 -6.36
C LYS A 41 9.48 -9.71 -5.82
N LYS A 42 8.98 -8.79 -5.00
CA LYS A 42 7.65 -8.85 -4.38
C LYS A 42 6.81 -7.71 -4.92
N LEU A 43 5.62 -8.03 -5.39
CA LEU A 43 4.58 -7.06 -5.69
C LEU A 43 3.73 -6.88 -4.43
N THR A 44 3.69 -5.66 -3.91
CA THR A 44 3.00 -5.30 -2.68
C THR A 44 1.87 -4.35 -2.99
N TYR A 45 0.67 -4.71 -2.57
CA TYR A 45 -0.46 -3.82 -2.48
C TYR A 45 -0.38 -3.02 -1.17
N THR A 46 -0.51 -1.71 -1.28
CA THR A 46 -0.50 -0.80 -0.15
C THR A 46 -1.78 0.01 -0.15
N LEU A 47 -2.48 -0.02 0.99
CA LEU A 47 -3.56 0.91 1.27
C LEU A 47 -3.12 1.81 2.42
N SER A 48 -3.21 3.12 2.22
CA SER A 48 -2.95 4.10 3.27
C SER A 48 -4.22 4.86 3.59
N PHE A 49 -4.52 5.03 4.88
CA PHE A 49 -5.70 5.76 5.33
C PHE A 49 -5.42 6.64 6.54
N ARG A 50 -6.21 7.71 6.66
CA ARG A 50 -6.29 8.58 7.85
C ARG A 50 -7.75 8.84 8.16
N VAL A 51 -8.08 8.80 9.45
CA VAL A 51 -9.39 9.17 9.97
C VAL A 51 -9.36 10.63 10.38
N ASP A 52 -10.35 11.39 9.92
CA ASP A 52 -10.62 12.77 10.29
C ASP A 52 -11.94 12.77 11.06
N ASP A 53 -11.83 12.79 12.39
CA ASP A 53 -12.98 12.73 13.30
C ASP A 53 -13.79 14.01 13.29
N GLU A 54 -13.15 15.16 13.05
CA GLU A 54 -13.82 16.47 13.00
C GLU A 54 -14.79 16.53 11.83
N ASN A 55 -14.34 16.10 10.65
CA ASN A 55 -15.15 16.10 9.43
C ASN A 55 -15.92 14.80 9.22
N ARG A 56 -15.76 13.80 10.11
CA ARG A 56 -16.29 12.44 9.94
C ARG A 56 -15.95 11.86 8.56
N THR A 57 -14.68 11.94 8.17
CA THR A 57 -14.21 11.40 6.90
C THR A 57 -13.07 10.41 7.09
N ILE A 58 -13.00 9.41 6.22
CA ILE A 58 -11.83 8.53 6.12
C ILE A 58 -11.24 8.74 4.74
N ARG A 59 -10.05 9.34 4.71
CA ARG A 59 -9.29 9.50 3.46
C ARG A 59 -8.45 8.26 3.28
N PHE A 60 -8.43 7.72 2.07
CA PHE A 60 -7.58 6.58 1.77
C PHE A 60 -7.10 6.57 0.32
N THR A 61 -5.98 5.91 0.10
CA THR A 61 -5.35 5.73 -1.21
C THR A 61 -4.80 4.32 -1.34
N GLU A 62 -4.60 3.89 -2.59
CA GLU A 62 -4.16 2.55 -2.93
C GLU A 62 -3.01 2.62 -3.94
N MET A 63 -2.04 1.71 -3.80
CA MET A 63 -0.90 1.63 -4.69
C MET A 63 -0.38 0.20 -4.81
N LEU A 64 0.15 -0.15 -5.97
CA LEU A 64 1.01 -1.32 -6.18
C LEU A 64 2.47 -0.88 -6.25
N SER A 65 3.33 -1.55 -5.49
CA SER A 65 4.78 -1.32 -5.51
C SER A 65 5.54 -2.63 -5.67
N GLU A 66 6.55 -2.63 -6.54
CA GLU A 66 7.53 -3.72 -6.61
C GLU A 66 8.71 -3.40 -5.69
N SER A 67 9.10 -4.35 -4.86
CA SER A 67 10.36 -4.30 -4.12
C SER A 67 11.21 -5.53 -4.46
N GLY A 68 12.54 -5.36 -4.55
CA GLY A 68 13.47 -6.45 -4.80
C GLY A 68 14.79 -6.26 -4.06
N LEU A 69 15.45 -7.36 -3.74
CA LEU A 69 16.85 -7.36 -3.30
C LEU A 69 17.74 -7.32 -4.56
N GLY A 70 18.10 -6.11 -5.00
CA GLY A 70 19.13 -5.87 -6.01
C GLY A 70 20.43 -5.42 -5.35
N LEU A 71 21.57 -6.00 -5.76
CA LEU A 71 22.90 -5.51 -5.41
C LEU A 71 23.17 -4.22 -6.20
N SER A 72 22.67 -3.08 -5.75
CA SER A 72 23.15 -1.79 -6.24
C SER A 72 24.33 -1.33 -5.39
N GLY A 73 25.53 -1.51 -5.94
CA GLY A 73 26.75 -0.89 -5.44
C GLY A 73 26.63 0.63 -5.49
N GLY A 74 26.81 1.29 -4.35
CA GLY A 74 26.77 2.74 -4.22
C GLY A 74 26.70 3.15 -2.74
N SER A 75 27.83 3.65 -2.25
CA SER A 75 28.13 4.28 -0.96
C SER A 75 27.02 5.23 -0.46
N THR A 76 26.77 5.49 0.83
CA THR A 76 27.68 5.83 1.93
C THR A 76 26.87 5.76 3.25
N ASP A 77 27.53 5.32 4.33
CA ASP A 77 27.40 5.71 5.75
C ASP A 77 26.02 6.16 6.29
N ASP A 78 25.44 5.35 7.19
CA ASP A 78 25.11 5.70 8.60
C ASP A 78 24.02 4.80 9.21
N SER A 79 24.47 3.93 10.13
CA SER A 79 23.75 3.24 11.22
C SER A 79 22.72 2.10 10.97
N PRO A 80 22.63 1.12 11.90
CA PRO A 80 22.08 -0.20 11.67
C PRO A 80 20.61 -0.29 12.10
N GLY A 81 19.71 -0.22 11.14
CA GLY A 81 18.29 -0.49 11.36
C GLY A 81 17.71 -1.14 10.13
N PHE A 82 17.86 -2.47 10.01
CA PHE A 82 17.18 -3.36 9.06
C PHE A 82 16.66 -2.65 7.79
N GLY A 83 17.59 -2.04 7.05
CA GLY A 83 17.30 -1.31 5.83
C GLY A 83 17.12 -2.30 4.70
N PHE A 84 15.94 -2.90 4.59
CA PHE A 84 15.47 -3.29 3.27
C PHE A 84 15.42 -2.00 2.47
N LYS A 85 16.48 -1.73 1.69
CA LYS A 85 16.37 -0.88 0.52
C LYS A 85 15.34 -1.57 -0.36
N ALA A 86 14.07 -1.23 -0.15
CA ALA A 86 13.11 -1.31 -1.21
C ALA A 86 13.74 -0.44 -2.29
N GLU A 87 14.44 -1.07 -3.23
CA GLU A 87 14.57 -0.55 -4.57
C GLU A 87 13.14 -0.47 -5.10
N SER A 88 12.41 0.53 -4.59
CA SER A 88 11.44 1.27 -5.34
C SER A 88 12.26 1.65 -6.55
N TYR A 89 12.12 0.90 -7.64
CA TYR A 89 12.52 1.38 -8.94
C TYR A 89 12.18 2.86 -8.95
N ASN A 90 13.18 3.70 -9.23
CA ASN A 90 13.14 5.16 -9.20
C ASN A 90 11.99 5.74 -10.06
N THR A 91 10.74 5.48 -9.70
CA THR A 91 9.51 5.99 -10.30
C THR A 91 9.08 7.27 -9.59
N PHE A 92 9.70 7.61 -8.46
CA PHE A 92 9.60 8.95 -7.88
C PHE A 92 10.47 9.98 -8.61
N ALA A 93 11.54 9.57 -9.29
CA ALA A 93 12.44 10.49 -10.01
C ALA A 93 12.01 10.77 -11.46
N THR A 94 11.13 9.94 -12.04
CA THR A 94 10.59 10.15 -13.39
C THR A 94 9.08 9.95 -13.41
N LYS A 95 8.37 10.96 -12.92
CA LYS A 95 6.90 11.09 -12.86
C LYS A 95 6.21 10.06 -11.95
N PRO A 96 5.46 10.49 -10.91
CA PRO A 96 4.39 9.66 -10.39
C PRO A 96 3.47 9.38 -11.58
N ARG A 97 3.39 8.13 -12.03
CA ARG A 97 2.30 7.72 -12.92
C ARG A 97 1.07 7.63 -12.02
N GLU A 98 0.48 8.80 -11.79
CA GLU A 98 -0.87 8.94 -11.25
C GLU A 98 -1.79 8.09 -12.13
N GLY A 99 -2.34 7.05 -11.54
CA GLY A 99 -3.20 6.09 -12.21
C GLY A 99 -3.91 5.25 -11.16
N THR A 100 -5.14 4.86 -11.46
CA THR A 100 -5.97 4.04 -10.57
C THR A 100 -5.29 2.70 -10.24
N ILE A 101 -5.68 2.05 -9.14
CA ILE A 101 -5.15 0.73 -8.80
C ILE A 101 -5.39 -0.30 -9.92
N GLN A 102 -6.44 -0.13 -10.71
CA GLN A 102 -6.76 -0.94 -11.89
C GLN A 102 -5.74 -0.76 -13.02
N GLU A 103 -5.35 0.48 -13.31
CA GLU A 103 -4.32 0.77 -14.32
C GLU A 103 -2.96 0.24 -13.87
N GLN A 104 -2.61 0.44 -12.59
CA GLN A 104 -1.39 -0.13 -12.00
C GLN A 104 -1.42 -1.66 -12.10
N SER A 105 -2.55 -2.29 -11.78
CA SER A 105 -2.72 -3.74 -11.85
C SER A 105 -2.53 -4.28 -13.28
N THR A 106 -3.14 -3.63 -14.27
CA THR A 106 -3.00 -3.98 -15.69
C THR A 106 -1.54 -3.92 -16.15
N LEU A 107 -0.79 -2.91 -15.69
CA LEU A 107 0.64 -2.78 -16.01
C LEU A 107 1.48 -3.87 -15.36
N PHE A 108 1.30 -4.13 -14.07
CA PHE A 108 2.04 -5.18 -13.36
C PHE A 108 1.63 -6.59 -13.80
N GLY A 109 0.40 -6.78 -14.28
CA GLY A 109 -0.10 -8.04 -14.86
C GLY A 109 0.71 -8.53 -16.07
N LYS A 110 1.49 -7.65 -16.71
CA LYS A 110 2.44 -8.03 -17.78
C LYS A 110 3.66 -8.81 -17.25
N GLN A 111 4.00 -8.65 -15.97
CA GLN A 111 5.19 -9.22 -15.34
C GLN A 111 4.87 -10.19 -14.19
N TYR A 112 3.67 -10.08 -13.63
CA TYR A 112 3.22 -10.84 -12.47
C TYR A 112 1.90 -11.52 -12.76
N THR A 113 1.78 -12.77 -12.32
CA THR A 113 0.50 -13.48 -12.24
C THR A 113 0.00 -13.41 -10.80
N TYR A 114 -1.17 -12.83 -10.59
CA TYR A 114 -1.84 -12.77 -9.30
C TYR A 114 -3.35 -12.65 -9.49
N ALA A 115 -4.10 -13.15 -8.52
CA ALA A 115 -5.56 -13.08 -8.47
C ALA A 115 -5.99 -12.33 -7.20
N PHE A 116 -5.54 -11.08 -7.07
CA PHE A 116 -5.87 -10.24 -5.93
C PHE A 116 -7.00 -9.27 -6.29
N GLU A 117 -8.08 -9.31 -5.53
CA GLU A 117 -9.26 -8.46 -5.74
C GLU A 117 -9.17 -7.18 -4.90
N PHE A 118 -8.55 -6.14 -5.47
CA PHE A 118 -8.38 -4.84 -4.80
C PHE A 118 -9.72 -4.22 -4.37
N SER A 119 -10.76 -4.39 -5.19
CA SER A 119 -12.10 -3.86 -4.90
C SER A 119 -12.67 -4.42 -3.60
N LYS A 120 -12.43 -5.69 -3.26
CA LYS A 120 -12.92 -6.28 -2.00
C LYS A 120 -12.34 -5.58 -0.77
N VAL A 121 -11.06 -5.21 -0.81
CA VAL A 121 -10.42 -4.47 0.29
C VAL A 121 -11.03 -3.08 0.42
N ARG A 122 -11.22 -2.40 -0.72
CA ARG A 122 -11.83 -1.07 -0.76
C ARG A 122 -13.27 -1.09 -0.24
N GLU A 123 -14.10 -1.96 -0.80
CA GLU A 123 -15.51 -2.10 -0.44
C GLU A 123 -15.68 -2.38 1.04
N GLU A 124 -14.79 -3.20 1.63
CA GLU A 124 -14.84 -3.50 3.05
C GLU A 124 -14.47 -2.30 3.93
N ILE A 125 -13.46 -1.52 3.54
CA ILE A 125 -13.10 -0.28 4.26
C ILE A 125 -14.22 0.76 4.13
N GLU A 126 -14.80 0.91 2.96
CA GLU A 126 -15.97 1.78 2.74
C GLU A 126 -17.16 1.32 3.59
N ARG A 127 -17.41 0.01 3.67
CA ARG A 127 -18.46 -0.57 4.50
C ARG A 127 -18.24 -0.26 5.99
N ILE A 128 -17.02 -0.47 6.50
CA ILE A 128 -16.65 -0.16 7.89
C ILE A 128 -16.80 1.35 8.16
N ALA A 129 -16.32 2.20 7.25
CA ALA A 129 -16.44 3.65 7.37
C ALA A 129 -17.90 4.09 7.47
N LEU A 130 -18.74 3.64 6.54
CA LEU A 130 -20.16 3.97 6.49
C LEU A 130 -20.91 3.45 7.71
N ALA A 131 -20.63 2.23 8.16
CA ALA A 131 -21.23 1.65 9.37
C ALA A 131 -20.89 2.45 10.63
N ALA A 132 -19.68 3.04 10.68
CA ALA A 132 -19.24 3.91 11.76
C ALA A 132 -19.69 5.39 11.60
N GLY A 133 -20.43 5.72 10.55
CA GLY A 133 -20.93 7.08 10.28
C GLY A 133 -19.89 8.02 9.65
N TYR A 134 -18.81 7.49 9.08
CA TYR A 134 -17.81 8.26 8.35
C TYR A 134 -18.08 8.22 6.85
N ARG A 135 -17.67 9.28 6.16
CA ARG A 135 -17.69 9.36 4.70
C ARG A 135 -16.35 8.86 4.13
N PRO A 136 -16.33 7.78 3.35
CA PRO A 136 -15.12 7.37 2.65
C PRO A 136 -14.74 8.40 1.58
N ALA A 137 -13.46 8.75 1.51
CA ALA A 137 -12.90 9.70 0.55
C ALA A 137 -11.67 9.08 -0.12
N TYR A 138 -11.88 8.48 -1.29
CA TYR A 138 -10.78 7.92 -2.08
C TYR A 138 -9.94 9.02 -2.71
N GLN A 139 -8.61 8.91 -2.59
CA GLN A 139 -7.65 9.80 -3.19
C GLN A 139 -6.68 9.01 -4.08
N LEU A 140 -6.40 9.55 -5.27
CA LEU A 140 -5.50 8.92 -6.24
C LEU A 140 -4.04 8.92 -5.79
N THR A 141 -3.67 9.80 -4.86
CA THR A 141 -2.28 9.95 -4.40
C THR A 141 -2.22 9.94 -2.88
N PRO A 142 -1.09 9.48 -2.30
CA PRO A 142 -0.79 9.64 -0.88
C PRO A 142 -0.43 11.07 -0.48
N ALA A 143 -0.36 12.04 -1.42
CA ALA A 143 -0.10 13.42 -1.07
C ALA A 143 -1.33 14.03 -0.37
N GLY A 144 -1.13 14.58 0.83
CA GLY A 144 -2.21 15.16 1.64
C GLY A 144 -2.96 14.16 2.54
N LEU A 145 -2.45 12.92 2.62
CA LEU A 145 -2.93 11.90 3.55
C LEU A 145 -2.38 12.05 4.96
#